data_AF-A0A6A6AAI1-F1
#
_entry.id   AF-A0A6A6AAI1-F1
#
_cell.length_a   1.000
_cell.length_b   1.000
_cell.length_c   1.000
_cell.angle_alpha   90.00
_cell.angle_beta   90.00
_cell.angle_gamma   90.00
#
_symmetry.space_group_name_H-M   'P 1'
#
loop_
_entity.id
_entity.type
_entity.pdbx_description
1 polymer ?
#
loop_
_entity_poly.entity_id
_entity_poly.type
_entity_poly.pdbx_seq_one_letter_code
_entity_poly.pdbx_strand_id
1 'polypeptide(L)'
;MRLLRRDSDGKYCLKQFSGKNAKDVPFYAILSHTWGADGQEVTFNDLTDDTSSYTHKEGYRKLEFCQQQAAQDGLSYFWIDTCCIDKSSSTELHRSLNSMFRWYQGAARCYVYLADVSVKGDPEEDEEAWKLAFEKSRWFTRGWTLQELLAPPSVVFYSQEAKRLGDKHSLEQTIHEITQIPIKALQGTPLSYFSVKERRSWAANRQTTEEEDEAYCLQGIFDVCVPLMYGSGRAKTMAKLDWEIAHSEKSGEEQDVVTIGGASWKDLQTLDNRQLKELDSKLVEFSIWFLKEINIHTVDTMSAEAGRKLQALLESMGVSYYDETNRLRGRYQTWRQPWAEYEARNLPDLGRMLGYLGNRWWWANGQSDLVTGIIAARTLVELMIWRGIW
;
A
#
# COMPACT_ATOMS: atom_id res chain seq x y z
N MET A 1 -3.38 14.28 3.32
CA MET A 1 -2.25 13.83 2.47
C MET A 1 -2.22 14.68 1.22
N ARG A 2 -1.06 14.92 0.64
CA ARG A 2 -0.91 15.64 -0.63
C ARG A 2 -0.43 14.63 -1.67
N LEU A 3 -1.05 14.55 -2.84
CA LEU A 3 -0.63 13.64 -3.92
C LEU A 3 -0.25 14.44 -5.16
N LEU A 4 0.65 13.87 -5.95
CA LEU A 4 1.03 14.37 -7.26
C LEU A 4 0.16 13.75 -8.34
N ARG A 5 -0.05 14.52 -9.41
CA ARG A 5 -0.51 14.03 -10.71
C ARG A 5 0.17 14.81 -11.82
N ARG A 6 0.18 14.26 -13.03
CA ARG A 6 0.56 14.99 -14.23
C ARG A 6 -0.71 15.54 -14.90
N ASP A 7 -0.74 16.83 -15.22
CA ASP A 7 -1.87 17.44 -15.93
C ASP A 7 -1.79 17.22 -17.46
N SER A 8 -2.78 17.75 -18.19
CA SER A 8 -2.84 17.66 -19.65
C SER A 8 -1.71 18.38 -20.37
N ASP A 9 -1.09 19.36 -19.72
CA ASP A 9 0.03 20.14 -20.26
C ASP A 9 1.38 19.51 -19.90
N GLY A 10 1.36 18.36 -19.22
CA GLY A 10 2.54 17.60 -18.81
C GLY A 10 3.22 18.13 -17.55
N LYS A 11 2.61 19.07 -16.82
CA LYS A 11 3.14 19.64 -15.56
C LYS A 11 2.75 18.79 -14.36
N TYR A 12 3.60 18.80 -13.33
CA TYR A 12 3.32 18.17 -12.05
C TYR A 12 2.44 19.08 -11.19
N CYS A 13 1.33 18.55 -10.69
CA CYS A 13 0.40 19.28 -9.83
C CYS A 13 0.24 18.56 -8.49
N LEU A 14 0.39 19.31 -7.40
CA LEU A 14 0.08 18.85 -6.06
C LEU A 14 -1.40 19.08 -5.74
N LYS A 15 -2.07 18.04 -5.23
CA LYS A 15 -3.47 18.12 -4.78
C LYS A 15 -3.57 17.66 -3.33
N GLN A 16 -4.14 18.52 -2.49
CA GLN A 16 -4.41 18.22 -1.09
C GLN A 16 -5.69 17.40 -0.95
N PHE A 17 -5.62 16.35 -0.14
CA PHE A 17 -6.76 15.52 0.24
C PHE A 17 -6.91 15.55 1.77
N SER A 18 -8.10 15.90 2.24
CA SER A 18 -8.43 15.95 3.66
C SER A 18 -8.57 14.53 4.22
N GLY A 19 -7.63 14.12 5.07
CA GLY A 19 -7.68 12.83 5.77
C GLY A 19 -8.80 12.71 6.82
N LYS A 20 -9.84 13.56 6.76
CA LYS A 20 -11.01 13.46 7.63
C LYS A 20 -11.93 12.32 7.20
N ASN A 21 -11.90 11.93 5.91
CA ASN A 21 -12.60 10.78 5.37
C ASN A 21 -11.64 9.97 4.49
N ALA A 22 -11.54 8.65 4.71
CA ALA A 22 -10.75 7.75 3.84
C ALA A 22 -11.24 7.76 2.38
N LYS A 23 -12.48 8.20 2.14
CA LYS A 23 -13.14 8.29 0.82
C LYS A 23 -12.64 9.42 -0.08
N ASP A 24 -11.95 10.40 0.49
CA ASP A 24 -11.49 11.57 -0.27
C ASP A 24 -10.15 11.30 -0.96
N VAL A 25 -9.42 10.26 -0.54
CA VAL A 25 -8.09 9.93 -1.09
C VAL A 25 -8.28 8.95 -2.25
N PRO A 26 -7.92 9.30 -3.50
CA PRO A 26 -8.00 8.40 -4.64
C PRO A 26 -6.99 7.27 -4.50
N PHE A 27 -7.09 6.20 -5.30
CA PHE A 27 -5.98 5.25 -5.42
C PHE A 27 -4.71 5.95 -5.91
N TYR A 28 -3.58 5.58 -5.32
CA TYR A 28 -2.30 6.17 -5.63
C TYR A 28 -1.17 5.15 -5.56
N ALA A 29 -0.12 5.44 -6.34
CA ALA A 29 1.18 4.81 -6.16
C ALA A 29 1.97 5.57 -5.08
N ILE A 30 2.90 4.90 -4.42
CA ILE A 30 3.83 5.52 -3.49
C ILE A 30 5.27 5.15 -3.87
N LEU A 31 6.18 6.11 -3.84
CA LEU A 31 7.60 5.86 -4.12
C LEU A 31 8.35 5.66 -2.81
N SER A 32 8.98 4.51 -2.68
CA SER A 32 10.03 4.25 -1.69
C SER A 32 11.39 4.38 -2.37
N HIS A 33 12.27 5.19 -1.79
CA HIS A 33 13.60 5.43 -2.37
C HIS A 33 14.56 5.94 -1.30
N THR A 34 15.86 5.87 -1.58
CA THR A 34 16.86 6.57 -0.76
C THR A 34 17.17 7.93 -1.35
N TRP A 35 17.28 8.95 -0.51
CA TRP A 35 17.67 10.29 -0.96
C TRP A 35 19.11 10.29 -1.50
N GLY A 36 19.35 11.11 -2.52
CA GLY A 36 20.66 11.37 -3.11
C GLY A 36 21.47 12.34 -2.25
N ALA A 37 22.40 13.06 -2.90
CA ALA A 37 23.16 14.11 -2.23
C ALA A 37 22.26 15.31 -1.85
N ASP A 38 22.70 16.10 -0.86
CA ASP A 38 21.97 17.26 -0.39
C ASP A 38 21.65 18.23 -1.53
N GLY A 39 20.38 18.65 -1.61
CA GLY A 39 19.88 19.53 -2.67
C GLY A 39 19.59 18.85 -4.01
N GLN A 40 19.86 17.54 -4.17
CA GLN A 40 19.58 16.79 -5.40
C GLN A 40 18.18 16.17 -5.45
N GLU A 41 17.40 16.24 -4.38
CA GLU A 41 16.00 15.81 -4.42
C GLU A 41 15.09 16.92 -4.94
N VAL A 42 14.03 16.52 -5.66
CA VAL A 42 12.92 17.42 -5.97
C VAL A 42 12.11 17.60 -4.70
N THR A 43 11.94 18.85 -4.28
CA THR A 43 11.27 19.24 -3.04
C THR A 43 9.86 19.77 -3.30
N PHE A 44 9.10 20.01 -2.24
CA PHE A 44 7.79 20.64 -2.35
C PHE A 44 7.88 22.03 -3.01
N ASN A 45 8.84 22.85 -2.58
CA ASN A 45 9.04 24.20 -3.08
C ASN A 45 9.40 24.20 -4.57
N ASP A 46 10.20 23.23 -5.03
CA ASP A 46 10.53 23.10 -6.46
C ASP A 46 9.27 22.89 -7.33
N LEU A 47 8.23 22.25 -6.80
CA LEU A 47 6.99 22.00 -7.54
C LEU A 47 5.97 23.13 -7.42
N THR A 48 6.12 24.04 -6.46
CA THR A 48 5.21 25.18 -6.25
C THR A 48 5.76 26.49 -6.78
N ASP A 49 7.08 26.62 -6.90
CA ASP A 49 7.73 27.84 -7.38
C ASP A 49 7.91 27.79 -8.90
N ASP A 50 7.11 28.57 -9.64
CA ASP A 50 7.12 28.69 -11.11
C ASP A 50 8.48 29.12 -11.71
N THR A 51 9.41 29.59 -10.88
CA THR A 51 10.76 30.04 -11.29
C THR A 51 11.83 28.96 -11.15
N SER A 52 11.55 27.84 -10.49
CA SER A 52 12.55 26.82 -10.18
C SER A 52 12.69 25.79 -11.31
N SER A 53 13.90 25.65 -11.85
CA SER A 53 14.23 24.55 -12.76
C SER A 53 14.73 23.38 -11.94
N TYR A 54 13.90 22.36 -11.72
CA TYR A 54 14.26 21.16 -10.94
C TYR A 54 14.62 19.95 -11.81
N THR A 55 14.52 20.08 -13.14
CA THR A 55 14.76 18.99 -14.11
C THR A 55 16.22 18.53 -14.16
N HIS A 56 17.15 19.36 -13.69
CA HIS A 56 18.57 19.01 -13.62
C HIS A 56 18.94 18.19 -12.37
N LYS A 57 18.05 18.12 -11.38
CA LYS A 57 18.30 17.41 -10.12
C LYS A 57 18.21 15.90 -10.32
N GLU A 58 19.04 15.13 -9.64
CA GLU A 58 18.99 13.65 -9.73
C GLU A 58 17.63 13.07 -9.33
N GLY A 59 16.99 13.65 -8.31
CA GLY A 59 15.66 13.29 -7.84
C GLY A 59 14.57 13.47 -8.90
N TYR A 60 14.80 14.27 -9.95
CA TYR A 60 13.86 14.40 -11.07
C TYR A 60 13.66 13.07 -11.79
N ARG A 61 14.70 12.23 -11.91
CA ARG A 61 14.58 10.89 -12.49
C ARG A 61 13.65 10.00 -11.68
N LYS A 62 13.68 10.12 -10.35
CA LYS A 62 12.81 9.35 -9.43
C LYS A 62 11.35 9.80 -9.55
N LEU A 63 11.13 11.11 -9.63
CA LEU A 63 9.82 11.74 -9.89
C LEU A 63 9.24 11.25 -11.22
N GLU A 64 10.03 11.34 -12.30
CA GLU A 64 9.64 10.93 -13.64
C GLU A 64 9.35 9.42 -13.71
N PHE A 65 10.24 8.59 -13.16
CA PHE A 65 10.02 7.15 -13.02
C PHE A 65 8.69 6.84 -12.32
N CYS A 66 8.47 7.40 -11.13
CA CYS A 66 7.27 7.13 -10.35
C CYS A 66 6.00 7.52 -11.12
N GLN A 67 6.02 8.68 -11.79
CA GLN A 67 4.92 9.14 -12.62
C GLN A 67 4.65 8.18 -13.79
N GLN A 68 5.70 7.79 -14.52
CA GLN A 68 5.56 6.93 -15.68
C GLN A 68 5.04 5.54 -15.28
N GLN A 69 5.60 4.95 -14.22
CA GLN A 69 5.15 3.65 -13.72
C GLN A 69 3.73 3.72 -13.15
N ALA A 70 3.37 4.78 -12.42
CA ALA A 70 2.00 4.99 -11.96
C ALA A 70 1.01 5.05 -13.14
N ALA A 71 1.38 5.78 -14.21
CA ALA A 71 0.53 5.86 -15.40
C ALA A 71 0.40 4.52 -16.14
N GLN A 72 1.47 3.73 -16.23
CA GLN A 72 1.43 2.37 -16.81
C GLN A 72 0.49 1.44 -16.03
N ASP A 73 0.49 1.56 -14.70
CA ASP A 73 -0.39 0.80 -13.81
C ASP A 73 -1.82 1.41 -13.69
N GLY A 74 -2.14 2.45 -14.47
CA GLY A 74 -3.47 3.09 -14.50
C GLY A 74 -3.76 4.02 -13.32
N LEU A 75 -2.75 4.41 -12.54
CA LEU A 75 -2.86 5.29 -11.37
C LEU A 75 -2.60 6.74 -11.76
N SER A 76 -3.62 7.60 -11.59
CA SER A 76 -3.50 9.03 -11.88
C SER A 76 -2.78 9.83 -10.80
N TYR A 77 -2.67 9.27 -9.60
CA TYR A 77 -2.06 9.92 -8.45
C TYR A 77 -0.88 9.11 -7.93
N PHE A 78 0.13 9.80 -7.45
CA PHE A 78 1.27 9.18 -6.79
C PHE A 78 1.82 10.06 -5.66
N TRP A 79 2.62 9.48 -4.78
CA TRP A 79 3.19 10.16 -3.63
C TRP A 79 4.69 9.92 -3.52
N ILE A 80 5.43 10.97 -3.19
CA ILE A 80 6.86 10.95 -2.92
C ILE A 80 7.13 11.88 -1.74
N ASP A 81 7.79 11.41 -0.70
CA ASP A 81 7.97 12.13 0.56
C ASP A 81 8.69 13.48 0.38
N THR A 82 9.64 13.54 -0.56
CA THR A 82 10.48 14.72 -0.79
C THR A 82 9.70 15.93 -1.28
N CYS A 83 8.68 15.71 -2.11
CA CYS A 83 7.93 16.77 -2.76
C CYS A 83 6.42 16.81 -2.45
N CYS A 84 5.87 15.77 -1.81
CA CYS A 84 4.49 15.80 -1.33
C CYS A 84 4.36 16.39 0.08
N ILE A 85 5.43 16.36 0.88
CA ILE A 85 5.47 16.94 2.23
C ILE A 85 6.14 18.32 2.15
N ASP A 86 5.46 19.34 2.67
CA ASP A 86 6.14 20.60 2.98
C ASP A 86 7.00 20.43 4.25
N LYS A 87 8.28 20.13 4.04
CA LYS A 87 9.27 19.92 5.13
C LYS A 87 9.63 21.23 5.85
N SER A 88 9.29 22.41 5.29
CA SER A 88 9.49 23.70 5.96
C SER A 88 8.43 23.97 7.05
N SER A 89 7.26 23.33 6.91
CA SER A 89 6.18 23.38 7.91
C SER A 89 6.36 22.28 8.95
N SER A 90 6.86 22.63 10.13
CA SER A 90 7.07 21.68 11.25
C SER A 90 5.78 20.94 11.64
N THR A 91 4.63 21.61 11.57
CA THR A 91 3.32 21.00 11.85
C THR A 91 2.95 19.95 10.80
N GLU A 92 3.24 20.23 9.53
CA GLU A 92 2.97 19.27 8.45
C GLU A 92 3.94 18.10 8.48
N LEU A 93 5.23 18.36 8.68
CA LEU A 93 6.24 17.32 8.86
C LEU A 93 5.83 16.38 9.99
N HIS A 94 5.42 16.94 11.14
CA HIS A 94 4.95 16.15 12.26
C HIS A 94 3.78 15.24 11.91
N ARG A 95 2.74 15.83 11.29
CA ARG A 95 1.55 15.07 10.87
C ARG A 95 1.90 13.99 9.86
N SER A 96 2.84 14.27 8.95
CA SER A 96 3.21 13.39 7.86
C SER A 96 3.98 12.18 8.35
N LEU A 97 4.96 12.36 9.24
CA LEU A 97 5.71 11.27 9.84
C LEU A 97 4.80 10.33 10.66
N ASN A 98 3.82 10.88 11.40
CA ASN A 98 2.81 10.09 12.12
C ASN A 98 1.79 9.38 11.21
N SER A 99 1.69 9.80 9.95
CA SER A 99 0.76 9.20 8.98
C SER A 99 1.45 8.30 7.96
N MET A 100 2.79 8.31 7.89
CA MET A 100 3.56 7.68 6.82
C MET A 100 3.28 6.19 6.70
N PHE A 101 3.29 5.44 7.81
CA PHE A 101 2.94 4.01 7.80
C PHE A 101 1.57 3.76 7.15
N ARG A 102 0.56 4.54 7.53
CA ARG A 102 -0.80 4.43 6.99
C ARG A 102 -0.88 4.83 5.52
N TRP A 103 -0.05 5.77 5.07
CA TRP A 103 0.05 6.15 3.67
C TRP A 103 0.70 5.03 2.83
N TYR A 104 1.76 4.40 3.33
CA TYR A 104 2.31 3.22 2.67
C TYR A 104 1.31 2.05 2.66
N GLN A 105 0.60 1.82 3.77
CA GLN A 105 -0.44 0.79 3.87
C GLN A 105 -1.62 1.02 2.92
N GLY A 106 -2.01 2.28 2.69
CA GLY A 106 -3.12 2.65 1.82
C GLY A 106 -2.75 2.78 0.34
N ALA A 107 -1.49 2.59 -0.04
CA ALA A 107 -1.05 2.70 -1.43
C ALA A 107 -1.46 1.47 -2.24
N ALA A 108 -1.93 1.67 -3.47
CA ALA A 108 -2.28 0.57 -4.38
C ALA A 108 -1.02 -0.16 -4.89
N ARG A 109 0.08 0.59 -5.04
CA ARG A 109 1.41 0.11 -5.44
C ARG A 109 2.47 0.89 -4.71
N CYS A 110 3.46 0.20 -4.14
CA CYS A 110 4.71 0.80 -3.69
C CYS A 110 5.81 0.47 -4.71
N TYR A 111 6.38 1.49 -5.33
CA TYR A 111 7.53 1.32 -6.22
C TYR A 111 8.81 1.62 -5.43
N VAL A 112 9.71 0.64 -5.35
CA VAL A 112 11.03 0.80 -4.75
C VAL A 112 12.01 1.10 -5.86
N TYR A 113 12.55 2.32 -5.87
CA TYR A 113 13.56 2.73 -6.84
C TYR A 113 14.97 2.63 -6.23
N LEU A 114 15.76 1.68 -6.73
CA LEU A 114 17.11 1.39 -6.25
C LEU A 114 18.14 2.11 -7.11
N ALA A 115 18.54 3.31 -6.68
CA ALA A 115 19.49 4.14 -7.41
C ALA A 115 20.92 3.56 -7.48
N ASP A 116 21.22 2.53 -6.68
CA ASP A 116 22.52 1.86 -6.59
C ASP A 116 22.52 0.43 -7.16
N VAL A 117 21.43 0.03 -7.82
CA VAL A 117 21.32 -1.25 -8.54
C VAL A 117 21.17 -0.94 -10.03
N SER A 118 22.12 -1.40 -10.84
CA SER A 118 22.16 -1.16 -12.29
C SER A 118 21.97 -2.47 -13.05
N VAL A 119 21.17 -2.43 -14.11
CA VAL A 119 20.95 -3.53 -15.06
C VAL A 119 21.33 -3.05 -16.45
N LYS A 120 22.37 -3.65 -17.06
CA LYS A 120 22.91 -3.18 -18.35
C LYS A 120 22.14 -3.70 -19.57
N GLY A 121 21.29 -4.71 -19.40
CA GLY A 121 20.56 -5.38 -20.46
C GLY A 121 19.18 -5.89 -20.00
N ASP A 122 18.86 -7.13 -20.35
CA ASP A 122 17.67 -7.79 -19.85
C ASP A 122 17.89 -8.27 -18.39
N PRO A 123 17.00 -7.95 -17.43
CA PRO A 123 17.07 -8.48 -16.07
C PRO A 123 17.16 -10.01 -15.98
N GLU A 124 16.63 -10.75 -16.96
CA GLU A 124 16.74 -12.22 -17.00
C GLU A 124 18.14 -12.70 -17.40
N GLU A 125 18.85 -11.95 -18.26
CA GLU A 125 20.19 -12.31 -18.73
C GLU A 125 21.28 -11.95 -17.72
N ASP A 126 21.06 -10.89 -16.92
CA ASP A 126 22.03 -10.35 -15.95
C ASP A 126 21.60 -10.61 -14.48
N GLU A 127 20.80 -11.67 -14.27
CA GLU A 127 20.11 -11.93 -13.00
C GLU A 127 21.06 -12.01 -11.80
N GLU A 128 22.18 -12.73 -11.97
CA GLU A 128 23.16 -12.93 -10.92
C GLU A 128 23.85 -11.61 -10.51
N ALA A 129 24.16 -10.74 -11.47
CA ALA A 129 24.87 -9.49 -11.20
C ALA A 129 23.97 -8.48 -10.48
N TRP A 130 22.72 -8.32 -10.93
CA TRP A 130 21.82 -7.35 -10.29
C TRP A 130 21.33 -7.86 -8.94
N LYS A 131 21.16 -9.17 -8.73
CA LYS A 131 20.83 -9.73 -7.41
C LYS A 131 21.93 -9.44 -6.38
N LEU A 132 23.20 -9.57 -6.76
CA LEU A 132 24.31 -9.22 -5.88
C LEU A 132 24.33 -7.73 -5.51
N ALA A 133 23.98 -6.85 -6.45
CA ALA A 133 23.83 -5.42 -6.18
C ALA A 133 22.60 -5.12 -5.32
N PHE A 134 21.49 -5.81 -5.55
CA PHE A 134 20.26 -5.73 -4.77
C PHE A 134 20.51 -6.06 -3.30
N GLU A 135 21.21 -7.17 -3.01
CA GLU A 135 21.57 -7.58 -1.64
C GLU A 135 22.40 -6.52 -0.89
N LYS A 136 23.20 -5.76 -1.64
CA LYS A 136 24.06 -4.71 -1.10
C LYS A 136 23.44 -3.33 -1.13
N SER A 137 22.19 -3.22 -1.61
CA SER A 137 21.57 -1.91 -1.78
C SER A 137 21.43 -1.19 -0.45
N ARG A 138 21.82 0.09 -0.45
CA ARG A 138 21.63 1.02 0.67
C ARG A 138 20.16 1.16 1.08
N TRP A 139 19.21 0.77 0.23
CA TRP A 139 17.80 0.79 0.58
C TRP A 139 17.48 -0.10 1.78
N PHE A 140 18.13 -1.27 1.91
CA PHE A 140 17.92 -2.20 3.03
C PHE A 140 18.51 -1.70 4.35
N THR A 141 19.41 -0.73 4.31
CA THR A 141 20.08 -0.18 5.50
C THR A 141 19.50 1.15 5.96
N ARG A 142 18.49 1.72 5.29
CA ARG A 142 17.82 2.95 5.75
C ARG A 142 16.72 2.63 6.77
N GLY A 143 16.61 3.43 7.83
CA GLY A 143 15.62 3.22 8.90
C GLY A 143 14.18 3.21 8.38
N TRP A 144 13.77 4.29 7.70
CA TRP A 144 12.40 4.49 7.23
C TRP A 144 11.90 3.41 6.27
N THR A 145 12.78 2.86 5.41
CA THR A 145 12.42 1.85 4.40
C THR A 145 11.90 0.55 5.01
N LEU A 146 12.06 0.33 6.34
CA LEU A 146 11.42 -0.77 7.05
C LEU A 146 9.89 -0.70 6.98
N GLN A 147 9.33 0.48 7.27
CA GLN A 147 7.89 0.70 7.16
C GLN A 147 7.43 0.64 5.71
N GLU A 148 8.25 1.13 4.78
CA GLU A 148 7.97 1.16 3.34
C GLU A 148 7.95 -0.24 2.71
N LEU A 149 8.67 -1.21 3.32
CA LEU A 149 8.64 -2.62 2.95
C LEU A 149 7.41 -3.36 3.51
N LEU A 150 7.11 -3.12 4.79
CA LEU A 150 6.15 -3.91 5.55
C LEU A 150 4.71 -3.39 5.47
N ALA A 151 4.51 -2.07 5.39
CA ALA A 151 3.18 -1.49 5.41
C ALA A 151 2.39 -1.73 4.11
N PRO A 152 2.96 -1.56 2.90
CA PRO A 152 2.19 -1.71 1.67
C PRO A 152 1.82 -3.16 1.37
N PRO A 153 0.61 -3.40 0.83
CA PRO A 153 0.21 -4.73 0.36
C PRO A 153 1.00 -5.17 -0.89
N SER A 154 1.44 -4.22 -1.73
CA SER A 154 2.18 -4.48 -2.96
C SER A 154 3.44 -3.62 -3.01
N VAL A 155 4.60 -4.28 -3.18
CA VAL A 155 5.92 -3.65 -3.28
C VAL A 155 6.65 -4.25 -4.48
N VAL A 156 7.09 -3.40 -5.42
CA VAL A 156 7.78 -3.80 -6.65
C VAL A 156 9.11 -3.05 -6.75
N PHE A 157 10.19 -3.79 -7.02
CA PHE A 157 11.55 -3.28 -7.04
C PHE A 157 12.02 -2.96 -8.46
N TYR A 158 12.68 -1.81 -8.61
CA TYR A 158 13.18 -1.31 -9.89
C TYR A 158 14.64 -0.87 -9.76
N SER A 159 15.42 -1.11 -10.82
CA SER A 159 16.79 -0.63 -10.97
C SER A 159 16.85 0.87 -11.25
N GLN A 160 18.06 1.43 -11.26
CA GLN A 160 18.34 2.81 -11.65
C GLN A 160 17.90 3.12 -13.10
N GLU A 161 17.84 2.12 -13.97
CA GLU A 161 17.36 2.23 -15.36
C GLU A 161 15.85 2.01 -15.49
N ALA A 162 15.11 2.01 -14.37
CA ALA A 162 13.67 1.73 -14.30
C ALA A 162 13.29 0.32 -14.82
N LYS A 163 14.20 -0.65 -14.70
CA LYS A 163 13.91 -2.05 -15.03
C LYS A 163 13.32 -2.77 -13.82
N ARG A 164 12.22 -3.49 -14.02
CA ARG A 164 11.59 -4.32 -12.97
C ARG A 164 12.53 -5.47 -12.60
N LEU A 165 12.85 -5.59 -11.32
CA LEU A 165 13.69 -6.64 -10.76
C LEU A 165 12.86 -7.79 -10.17
N GLY A 166 11.67 -7.47 -9.67
CA GLY A 166 10.78 -8.40 -9.00
C GLY A 166 9.83 -7.68 -8.05
N ASP A 167 9.04 -8.44 -7.31
CA ASP A 167 8.18 -7.94 -6.25
C ASP A 167 8.52 -8.58 -4.90
N LYS A 168 7.90 -8.08 -3.84
CA LYS A 168 8.13 -8.56 -2.47
C LYS A 168 7.87 -10.06 -2.32
N HIS A 169 6.97 -10.66 -3.09
CA HIS A 169 6.72 -12.09 -3.05
C HIS A 169 7.78 -12.87 -3.83
N SER A 170 8.09 -12.45 -5.07
CA SER A 170 9.10 -13.13 -5.89
C SER A 170 10.52 -13.07 -5.28
N LEU A 171 10.80 -12.06 -4.45
CA LEU A 171 12.09 -11.84 -3.79
C LEU A 171 12.04 -12.10 -2.26
N GLU A 172 10.98 -12.73 -1.73
CA GLU A 172 10.77 -12.86 -0.29
C GLU A 172 11.91 -13.58 0.45
N GLN A 173 12.51 -14.59 -0.19
CA GLN A 173 13.65 -15.33 0.35
C GLN A 173 14.89 -14.45 0.46
N THR A 174 15.26 -13.75 -0.62
CA THR A 174 16.40 -12.82 -0.64
C THR A 174 16.20 -11.68 0.36
N ILE A 175 14.99 -11.11 0.42
CA ILE A 175 14.66 -10.05 1.39
C ILE A 175 14.76 -10.58 2.83
N HIS A 176 14.29 -11.80 3.10
CA HIS A 176 14.43 -12.44 4.40
C HIS A 176 15.91 -12.61 4.78
N GLU A 177 16.76 -13.08 3.87
CA GLU A 177 18.19 -13.27 4.11
C GLU A 177 18.90 -11.95 4.44
N ILE A 178 18.59 -10.87 3.71
CA ILE A 178 19.18 -9.54 3.96
C ILE A 178 18.70 -8.95 5.28
N THR A 179 17.40 -9.00 5.54
CA THR A 179 16.76 -8.20 6.60
C THR A 179 16.49 -8.98 7.89
N GLN A 180 16.54 -10.31 7.83
CA GLN A 180 16.12 -11.24 8.89
C GLN A 180 14.63 -11.08 9.28
N ILE A 181 13.84 -10.39 8.47
CA ILE A 181 12.39 -10.28 8.65
C ILE A 181 11.77 -11.63 8.26
N PRO A 182 10.94 -12.26 9.12
CA PRO A 182 10.29 -13.51 8.77
C PRO A 182 9.48 -13.39 7.48
N ILE A 183 9.56 -14.40 6.61
CA ILE A 183 8.77 -14.44 5.35
C ILE A 183 7.28 -14.19 5.61
N LYS A 184 6.74 -14.74 6.71
CA LYS A 184 5.35 -14.47 7.13
C LYS A 184 5.03 -12.99 7.29
N ALA A 185 5.96 -12.18 7.82
CA ALA A 185 5.77 -10.73 7.94
C ALA A 185 5.81 -10.05 6.56
N LEU A 186 6.72 -10.47 5.67
CA LEU A 186 6.79 -9.98 4.29
C LEU A 186 5.51 -10.28 3.49
N GLN A 187 4.89 -11.43 3.76
CA GLN A 187 3.62 -11.87 3.20
C GLN A 187 2.39 -11.16 3.81
N GLY A 188 2.57 -10.25 4.77
CA GLY A 188 1.48 -9.43 5.33
C GLY A 188 0.86 -9.96 6.63
N THR A 189 1.50 -10.90 7.33
CA THR A 189 1.05 -11.28 8.68
C THR A 189 1.03 -10.05 9.58
N PRO A 190 -0.04 -9.83 10.36
CA PRO A 190 -0.14 -8.70 11.28
C PRO A 190 1.09 -8.57 12.16
N LEU A 191 1.64 -7.36 12.22
CA LEU A 191 2.88 -7.11 12.97
C LEU A 191 2.72 -7.42 14.47
N SER A 192 1.50 -7.30 15.01
CA SER A 192 1.16 -7.65 16.40
C SER A 192 1.35 -9.13 16.74
N TYR A 193 1.45 -10.02 15.75
CA TYR A 193 1.69 -11.46 15.97
C TYR A 193 3.17 -11.76 16.23
N PHE A 194 4.06 -10.79 15.99
CA PHE A 194 5.48 -10.88 16.27
C PHE A 194 5.78 -10.15 17.58
N SER A 195 6.63 -10.76 18.40
CA SER A 195 7.02 -10.17 19.69
C SER A 195 7.67 -8.81 19.49
N VAL A 196 7.63 -7.99 20.55
CA VAL A 196 8.33 -6.69 20.55
C VAL A 196 9.81 -6.86 20.22
N LYS A 197 10.44 -7.93 20.72
CA LYS A 197 11.85 -8.23 20.46
C LYS A 197 12.12 -8.52 18.98
N GLU A 198 11.28 -9.33 18.34
CA GLU A 198 11.40 -9.65 16.91
C GLU A 198 11.23 -8.39 16.06
N ARG A 199 10.15 -7.63 16.29
CA ARG A 199 9.89 -6.39 15.56
C ARG A 199 11.03 -5.37 15.68
N ARG A 200 11.66 -5.27 16.86
CA ARG A 200 12.86 -4.44 17.06
C ARG A 200 14.06 -4.94 16.27
N SER A 201 14.28 -6.24 16.22
CA SER A 201 15.44 -6.79 15.51
C SER A 201 15.44 -6.47 14.01
N TRP A 202 14.28 -6.24 13.40
CA TRP A 202 14.17 -5.87 11.98
C TRP A 202 14.80 -4.52 11.62
N ALA A 203 15.07 -3.68 12.63
CA ALA A 203 15.78 -2.42 12.46
C ALA A 203 17.26 -2.46 12.87
N ALA A 204 17.78 -3.61 13.34
CA ALA A 204 19.12 -3.69 13.93
C ALA A 204 20.25 -3.27 12.98
N ASN A 205 20.12 -3.55 11.69
CA ASN A 205 21.12 -3.22 10.66
C ASN A 205 20.79 -1.94 9.90
N ARG A 206 19.81 -1.16 10.38
CA ARG A 206 19.35 0.07 9.72
C ARG A 206 19.94 1.31 10.38
N GLN A 207 20.13 2.35 9.59
CA GLN A 207 20.75 3.61 9.96
C GLN A 207 19.83 4.77 9.57
N THR A 208 19.88 5.82 10.38
CA THR A 208 19.14 7.06 10.17
C THR A 208 20.10 8.24 10.12
N THR A 209 19.70 9.30 9.43
CA THR A 209 20.50 10.54 9.37
C THR A 209 20.37 11.30 10.68
N GLU A 210 19.13 11.49 11.15
CA GLU A 210 18.85 12.04 12.48
C GLU A 210 18.82 10.90 13.50
N GLU A 211 19.39 11.12 14.68
CA GLU A 211 19.49 10.07 15.70
C GLU A 211 18.13 9.69 16.30
N GLU A 212 17.16 10.61 16.33
CA GLU A 212 15.81 10.34 16.81
C GLU A 212 14.96 9.53 15.82
N ASP A 213 15.31 9.56 14.54
CA ASP A 213 14.62 8.77 13.51
C ASP A 213 14.75 7.27 13.77
N GLU A 214 15.75 6.81 14.54
CA GLU A 214 15.83 5.41 14.99
C GLU A 214 14.56 4.97 15.74
N ALA A 215 13.93 5.89 16.48
CA ALA A 215 12.67 5.65 17.16
C ALA A 215 11.46 5.93 16.26
N TYR A 216 11.47 7.06 15.53
CA TYR A 216 10.31 7.45 14.71
C TYR A 216 10.05 6.47 13.55
N CYS A 217 11.09 5.90 12.97
CA CYS A 217 10.95 4.87 11.93
C CYS A 217 10.40 3.53 12.45
N LEU A 218 10.20 3.36 13.76
CA LEU A 218 9.59 2.18 14.36
C LEU A 218 8.12 2.39 14.77
N GLN A 219 7.64 3.62 14.87
CA GLN A 219 6.32 3.89 15.46
C GLN A 219 5.17 3.18 14.73
N GLY A 220 5.22 3.11 13.40
CA GLY A 220 4.23 2.38 12.59
C GLY A 220 4.33 0.86 12.71
N ILE A 221 5.53 0.32 12.97
CA ILE A 221 5.75 -1.11 13.23
C ILE A 221 5.09 -1.54 14.55
N PHE A 222 5.02 -0.60 15.50
CA PHE A 222 4.42 -0.81 16.81
C PHE A 222 2.98 -0.31 16.95
N ASP A 223 2.44 0.37 15.92
CA ASP A 223 1.15 1.07 15.96
C ASP A 223 1.02 2.02 17.17
N VAL A 224 2.09 2.79 17.43
CA VAL A 224 2.16 3.80 18.48
C VAL A 224 2.43 5.19 17.90
N CYS A 225 2.20 6.24 18.70
CA CYS A 225 2.48 7.61 18.31
C CYS A 225 3.57 8.19 19.22
N VAL A 226 4.74 8.51 18.66
CA VAL A 226 5.81 9.16 19.43
C VAL A 226 5.85 10.65 19.09
N PRO A 227 5.71 11.57 20.07
CA PRO A 227 5.77 13.00 19.80
C PRO A 227 7.15 13.41 19.24
N LEU A 228 7.16 13.96 18.02
CA LEU A 228 8.37 14.38 17.31
C LEU A 228 9.02 15.58 17.99
N MET A 229 10.25 15.38 18.44
CA MET A 229 11.12 16.36 19.08
C MET A 229 12.57 16.11 18.64
N TYR A 230 12.95 16.65 17.48
CA TYR A 230 14.35 16.68 17.05
C TYR A 230 15.20 17.55 17.97
N GLY A 231 16.44 17.13 18.22
CA GLY A 231 17.34 17.71 19.22
C GLY A 231 17.07 17.24 20.65
N SER A 232 16.19 16.25 20.84
CA SER A 232 15.93 15.67 22.16
C SER A 232 16.84 14.48 22.49
N GLY A 233 17.56 13.98 21.49
CA GLY A 233 18.56 12.94 21.60
C GLY A 233 17.98 11.53 21.45
N ARG A 234 18.81 10.61 20.94
CA ARG A 234 18.45 9.21 20.71
C ARG A 234 17.86 8.53 21.95
N ALA A 235 18.57 8.58 23.08
CA ALA A 235 18.20 7.86 24.30
C ALA A 235 16.82 8.27 24.83
N LYS A 236 16.52 9.57 24.81
CA LYS A 236 15.23 10.11 25.29
C LYS A 236 14.09 9.71 24.36
N THR A 237 14.33 9.73 23.06
CA THR A 237 13.30 9.38 22.06
C THR A 237 13.00 7.89 22.08
N MET A 238 14.03 7.04 22.18
CA MET A 238 13.87 5.60 22.37
C MET A 238 13.11 5.26 23.66
N ALA A 239 13.41 5.93 24.78
CA ALA A 239 12.68 5.71 26.03
C ALA A 239 11.18 6.06 25.91
N LYS A 240 10.81 7.07 25.12
CA LYS A 240 9.40 7.38 24.84
C LYS A 240 8.74 6.30 24.00
N LEU A 241 9.41 5.83 22.95
CA LEU A 241 8.91 4.72 22.14
C LEU A 241 8.65 3.49 23.00
N ASP A 242 9.60 3.13 23.88
CA ASP A 242 9.48 2.00 24.80
C ASP A 242 8.29 2.15 25.75
N TRP A 243 8.08 3.37 26.26
CA TRP A 243 6.94 3.70 27.12
C TRP A 243 5.62 3.52 26.37
N GLU A 244 5.47 4.07 25.16
CA GLU A 244 4.26 3.94 24.34
C GLU A 244 3.94 2.48 24.03
N ILE A 245 4.94 1.68 23.66
CA ILE A 245 4.78 0.24 23.40
C ILE A 245 4.24 -0.47 24.63
N ALA A 246 4.85 -0.25 25.80
CA ALA A 246 4.43 -0.91 27.04
C ALA A 246 3.02 -0.50 27.53
N HIS A 247 2.54 0.69 27.15
CA HIS A 247 1.19 1.15 27.49
C HIS A 247 0.13 0.61 26.51
N SER A 248 0.47 0.49 25.23
CA SER A 248 -0.43 -0.08 24.22
C SER A 248 -0.76 -1.56 24.48
N GLU A 249 0.20 -2.34 24.98
CA GLU A 249 -0.01 -3.77 25.29
C GLU A 249 -0.93 -4.01 26.49
N LYS A 250 -1.08 -3.05 27.41
CA LYS A 250 -1.90 -3.18 28.61
C LYS A 250 -3.40 -2.91 28.38
N SER A 251 -3.75 -2.31 27.24
CA SER A 251 -5.12 -1.91 26.89
C SER A 251 -5.82 -2.86 25.91
N GLY A 252 -5.19 -3.97 25.51
CA GLY A 252 -5.68 -4.86 24.46
C GLY A 252 -6.71 -5.90 24.93
N GLU A 253 -7.97 -5.51 25.10
CA GLU A 253 -9.14 -6.40 24.95
C GLU A 253 -9.85 -6.09 23.62
N GLU A 254 -9.56 -6.91 22.60
CA GLU A 254 -10.40 -7.38 21.48
C GLU A 254 -9.49 -7.76 20.30
N GLN A 255 -9.42 -9.06 19.99
CA GLN A 255 -8.73 -9.58 18.80
C GLN A 255 -9.46 -9.13 17.54
N ASP A 256 -8.93 -8.09 16.88
CA ASP A 256 -9.33 -7.76 15.52
C ASP A 256 -8.89 -8.89 14.57
N VAL A 257 -9.85 -9.67 14.08
CA VAL A 257 -9.64 -10.77 13.13
C VAL A 257 -9.07 -10.21 11.82
N VAL A 258 -7.90 -10.65 11.38
CA VAL A 258 -7.29 -10.14 10.13
C VAL A 258 -7.78 -10.90 8.92
N THR A 259 -8.07 -10.17 7.86
CA THR A 259 -8.80 -10.63 6.68
C THR A 259 -8.20 -10.06 5.38
N ILE A 260 -8.36 -10.78 4.27
CA ILE A 260 -8.28 -10.25 2.90
C ILE A 260 -9.71 -10.17 2.39
N GLY A 261 -10.24 -8.95 2.22
CA GLY A 261 -11.68 -8.71 2.18
C GLY A 261 -12.36 -9.30 3.41
N GLY A 262 -13.33 -10.19 3.22
CA GLY A 262 -13.95 -10.97 4.29
C GLY A 262 -13.24 -12.30 4.60
N ALA A 263 -12.25 -12.73 3.83
CA ALA A 263 -11.62 -14.03 4.03
C ALA A 263 -10.58 -14.01 5.16
N SER A 264 -10.65 -14.97 6.08
CA SER A 264 -9.72 -15.17 7.19
C SER A 264 -8.29 -15.33 6.71
N TRP A 265 -7.41 -14.39 7.07
CA TRP A 265 -6.00 -14.49 6.73
C TRP A 265 -5.34 -15.72 7.36
N LYS A 266 -5.68 -16.02 8.62
CA LYS A 266 -5.16 -17.18 9.35
C LYS A 266 -5.45 -18.48 8.62
N ASP A 267 -6.64 -18.62 8.06
CA ASP A 267 -7.04 -19.86 7.41
C ASP A 267 -6.50 -19.96 5.99
N LEU A 268 -6.43 -18.83 5.25
CA LEU A 268 -5.77 -18.76 3.94
C LEU A 268 -4.30 -19.22 4.02
N GLN A 269 -3.61 -18.93 5.12
CA GLN A 269 -2.23 -19.37 5.35
C GLN A 269 -2.08 -20.88 5.62
N THR A 270 -3.17 -21.59 5.91
CA THR A 270 -3.13 -23.06 6.09
C THR A 270 -3.22 -23.83 4.78
N LEU A 271 -3.52 -23.14 3.67
CA LEU A 271 -3.66 -23.75 2.36
C LEU A 271 -2.29 -24.12 1.77
N ASP A 272 -2.15 -25.36 1.32
CA ASP A 272 -0.99 -25.81 0.58
C ASP A 272 -0.99 -25.32 -0.89
N ASN A 273 0.11 -25.53 -1.61
CA ASN A 273 0.24 -25.10 -3.01
C ASN A 273 -0.81 -25.69 -3.96
N ARG A 274 -1.34 -26.89 -3.66
CA ARG A 274 -2.42 -27.51 -4.46
C ARG A 274 -3.74 -26.80 -4.17
N GLN A 275 -4.03 -26.54 -2.91
CA GLN A 275 -5.22 -25.81 -2.47
C GLN A 275 -5.19 -24.36 -2.96
N LEU A 276 -4.04 -23.69 -2.99
CA LEU A 276 -3.92 -22.35 -3.55
C LEU A 276 -4.20 -22.29 -5.05
N LYS A 277 -3.72 -23.26 -5.84
CA LYS A 277 -4.07 -23.37 -7.27
C LYS A 277 -5.56 -23.67 -7.49
N GLU A 278 -6.15 -24.47 -6.61
CA GLU A 278 -7.59 -24.73 -6.63
C GLU A 278 -8.39 -23.46 -6.29
N LEU A 279 -7.92 -22.67 -5.31
CA LEU A 279 -8.49 -21.38 -4.96
C LEU A 279 -8.44 -20.44 -6.17
N ASP A 280 -7.31 -20.34 -6.85
CA ASP A 280 -7.14 -19.50 -8.04
C ASP A 280 -8.17 -19.86 -9.13
N SER A 281 -8.32 -21.15 -9.44
CA SER A 281 -9.30 -21.64 -10.42
C SER A 281 -10.73 -21.28 -10.02
N LYS A 282 -11.10 -21.52 -8.74
CA LYS A 282 -12.45 -21.23 -8.23
C LYS A 282 -12.75 -19.74 -8.19
N LEU A 283 -11.76 -18.88 -7.91
CA LEU A 283 -11.92 -17.42 -7.95
C LEU A 283 -12.15 -16.94 -9.38
N VAL A 284 -11.45 -17.50 -10.37
CA VAL A 284 -11.67 -17.21 -11.80
C VAL A 284 -13.07 -17.66 -12.25
N GLU A 285 -13.51 -18.86 -11.86
CA GLU A 285 -14.87 -19.33 -12.17
C GLU A 285 -15.94 -18.45 -11.52
N PHE A 286 -15.72 -18.06 -10.25
CA PHE A 286 -16.61 -17.15 -9.54
C PHE A 286 -16.68 -15.78 -10.21
N SER A 287 -15.55 -15.23 -10.69
CA SER A 287 -15.52 -13.93 -11.36
C SER A 287 -16.32 -13.95 -12.67
N ILE A 288 -16.17 -15.01 -13.48
CA ILE A 288 -16.93 -15.20 -14.71
C ILE A 288 -18.44 -15.28 -14.42
N TRP A 289 -18.83 -16.08 -13.42
CA TRP A 289 -20.23 -16.19 -12.99
C TRP A 289 -20.78 -14.84 -12.51
N PHE A 290 -20.03 -14.15 -11.64
CA PHE A 290 -20.42 -12.88 -11.04
C PHE A 290 -20.67 -11.81 -12.11
N LEU A 291 -19.79 -11.74 -13.12
CA LEU A 291 -19.90 -10.78 -14.23
C LEU A 291 -21.06 -11.09 -15.19
N LYS A 292 -21.45 -12.36 -15.32
CA LYS A 292 -22.53 -12.79 -16.21
C LYS A 292 -23.92 -12.57 -15.61
N GLU A 293 -24.10 -12.89 -14.34
CA GLU A 293 -25.43 -13.01 -13.72
C GLU A 293 -25.90 -11.72 -13.01
N ILE A 294 -24.99 -10.84 -12.65
CA ILE A 294 -25.32 -9.60 -11.94
C ILE A 294 -25.49 -8.45 -12.94
N ASN A 295 -26.73 -7.97 -13.07
CA ASN A 295 -27.06 -6.77 -13.85
C ASN A 295 -27.99 -5.85 -13.05
N ILE A 296 -28.32 -4.69 -13.63
CA ILE A 296 -29.10 -3.63 -12.95
C ILE A 296 -30.50 -4.09 -12.49
N HIS A 297 -31.07 -5.14 -13.10
CA HIS A 297 -32.39 -5.67 -12.77
C HIS A 297 -32.36 -6.84 -11.79
N THR A 298 -31.19 -7.46 -11.57
CA THR A 298 -31.01 -8.63 -10.71
C THR A 298 -30.11 -8.34 -9.49
N VAL A 299 -29.65 -7.10 -9.36
CA VAL A 299 -28.60 -6.70 -8.42
C VAL A 299 -28.97 -6.96 -6.97
N ASP A 300 -30.24 -6.89 -6.60
CA ASP A 300 -30.74 -7.13 -5.24
C ASP A 300 -30.65 -8.62 -4.86
N THR A 301 -31.32 -9.48 -5.60
CA THR A 301 -31.42 -10.92 -5.38
C THR A 301 -30.11 -11.64 -5.63
N MET A 302 -29.32 -11.20 -6.62
CA MET A 302 -28.03 -11.82 -6.95
C MET A 302 -26.88 -11.34 -6.06
N SER A 303 -27.01 -10.22 -5.35
CA SER A 303 -25.97 -9.79 -4.40
C SER A 303 -25.94 -10.67 -3.15
N ALA A 304 -27.10 -11.06 -2.61
CA ALA A 304 -27.18 -12.04 -1.54
C ALA A 304 -26.61 -13.41 -1.99
N GLU A 305 -26.94 -13.83 -3.21
CA GLU A 305 -26.45 -15.09 -3.76
C GLU A 305 -24.93 -15.09 -4.00
N ALA A 306 -24.37 -13.98 -4.48
CA ALA A 306 -22.93 -13.83 -4.62
C ALA A 306 -22.20 -13.90 -3.28
N GLY A 307 -22.77 -13.27 -2.25
CA GLY A 307 -22.29 -13.38 -0.87
C GLY A 307 -22.24 -14.82 -0.38
N ARG A 308 -23.36 -15.54 -0.50
CA ARG A 308 -23.46 -16.97 -0.11
C ARG A 308 -22.51 -17.86 -0.88
N LYS A 309 -22.39 -17.65 -2.20
CA LYS A 309 -21.50 -18.45 -3.05
C LYS A 309 -20.03 -18.25 -2.69
N LEU A 310 -19.60 -17.01 -2.43
CA LEU A 310 -18.22 -16.76 -2.04
C LEU A 310 -17.92 -17.31 -0.65
N GLN A 311 -18.84 -17.13 0.30
CA GLN A 311 -18.73 -17.72 1.62
C GLN A 311 -18.59 -19.24 1.53
N ALA A 312 -19.48 -19.91 0.79
CA ALA A 312 -19.44 -21.36 0.62
C ALA A 312 -18.16 -21.84 -0.09
N LEU A 313 -17.65 -21.07 -1.06
CA LEU A 313 -16.36 -21.32 -1.71
C LEU A 313 -15.24 -21.32 -0.68
N LEU A 314 -15.12 -20.27 0.13
CA LEU A 314 -14.06 -20.14 1.13
C LEU A 314 -14.19 -21.20 2.24
N GLU A 315 -15.39 -21.45 2.74
CA GLU A 315 -15.65 -22.50 3.74
C GLU A 315 -15.32 -23.90 3.21
N SER A 316 -15.56 -24.18 1.92
CA SER A 316 -15.17 -25.45 1.29
C SER A 316 -13.67 -25.69 1.30
N MET A 317 -12.88 -24.63 1.50
CA MET A 317 -11.43 -24.66 1.60
C MET A 317 -10.94 -24.54 3.04
N GLY A 318 -11.86 -24.55 4.02
CA GLY A 318 -11.54 -24.36 5.43
C GLY A 318 -11.22 -22.91 5.80
N VAL A 319 -11.57 -21.94 4.94
CA VAL A 319 -11.33 -20.51 5.17
C VAL A 319 -12.56 -19.86 5.76
N SER A 320 -12.45 -19.33 6.98
CA SER A 320 -13.54 -18.59 7.61
C SER A 320 -13.81 -17.29 6.84
N TYR A 321 -15.08 -16.93 6.69
CA TYR A 321 -15.49 -15.69 6.02
C TYR A 321 -16.23 -14.79 7.02
N TYR A 322 -15.69 -13.60 7.23
CA TYR A 322 -16.18 -12.62 8.19
C TYR A 322 -16.93 -11.51 7.46
N ASP A 323 -18.11 -11.20 7.97
CA ASP A 323 -18.89 -10.04 7.54
C ASP A 323 -18.22 -8.75 8.07
N GLU A 324 -17.48 -8.05 7.21
CA GLU A 324 -16.78 -6.81 7.55
C GLU A 324 -17.67 -5.55 7.60
N THR A 325 -19.00 -5.69 7.69
CA THR A 325 -19.94 -4.57 7.81
C THR A 325 -19.54 -3.53 8.87
N ASN A 326 -18.87 -3.94 9.96
CA ASN A 326 -18.40 -3.04 11.02
C ASN A 326 -17.12 -2.26 10.69
N ARG A 327 -16.26 -2.76 9.78
CA ARG A 327 -15.02 -2.08 9.33
C ARG A 327 -15.26 -1.09 8.19
N LEU A 328 -16.39 -1.22 7.51
CA LEU A 328 -16.81 -0.36 6.41
C LEU A 328 -17.58 0.89 6.91
N ARG A 329 -16.91 1.77 7.67
CA ARG A 329 -17.49 3.07 8.01
C ARG A 329 -17.28 4.10 6.89
N GLY A 330 -18.38 4.55 6.32
CA GLY A 330 -18.51 5.89 5.74
C GLY A 330 -19.68 6.01 4.76
N ARG A 331 -20.40 7.12 4.77
CA ARG A 331 -21.55 7.43 3.90
C ARG A 331 -21.06 8.16 2.63
N TYR A 332 -21.52 7.79 1.44
CA TYR A 332 -21.35 8.61 0.22
C TYR A 332 -22.49 9.62 0.16
N GLN A 333 -22.21 10.88 -0.18
CA GLN A 333 -23.24 11.94 -0.16
C GLN A 333 -24.09 12.00 -1.45
N THR A 334 -23.62 11.54 -2.63
CA THR A 334 -24.42 11.51 -3.89
C THR A 334 -23.97 10.42 -4.89
N TRP A 335 -24.86 9.98 -5.81
CA TRP A 335 -24.58 8.99 -6.89
C TRP A 335 -24.04 9.60 -8.20
N ARG A 336 -24.18 10.91 -8.41
CA ARG A 336 -23.97 11.53 -9.73
C ARG A 336 -22.53 11.48 -10.23
N GLN A 337 -21.56 11.68 -9.33
CA GLN A 337 -20.14 11.68 -9.68
C GLN A 337 -19.63 10.26 -10.02
N PRO A 338 -19.90 9.22 -9.21
CA PRO A 338 -19.59 7.84 -9.58
C PRO A 338 -20.24 7.40 -10.91
N TRP A 339 -21.46 7.85 -11.20
CA TRP A 339 -22.14 7.54 -12.47
C TRP A 339 -21.42 8.14 -13.68
N ALA A 340 -20.97 9.40 -13.57
CA ALA A 340 -20.19 10.04 -14.61
C ALA A 340 -18.85 9.33 -14.87
N GLU A 341 -18.20 8.80 -13.82
CA GLU A 341 -16.96 8.03 -13.92
C GLU A 341 -17.18 6.65 -14.55
N TYR A 342 -18.32 5.99 -14.29
CA TYR A 342 -18.69 4.74 -14.96
C TYR A 342 -18.94 4.92 -16.47
N GLU A 343 -19.65 5.98 -16.84
CA GLU A 343 -20.04 6.26 -18.24
C GLU A 343 -18.92 6.83 -19.11
N ALA A 344 -17.82 7.29 -18.49
CA ALA A 344 -16.67 7.86 -19.17
C ALA A 344 -15.90 6.82 -20.01
N ARG A 345 -16.22 6.73 -21.30
CA ARG A 345 -15.59 5.79 -22.27
C ARG A 345 -14.09 6.05 -22.51
N ASN A 346 -13.59 7.20 -22.07
CA ASN A 346 -12.18 7.56 -22.10
C ASN A 346 -11.40 7.05 -20.87
N LEU A 347 -12.06 6.43 -19.88
CA LEU A 347 -11.40 5.76 -18.78
C LEU A 347 -11.14 4.28 -19.12
N PRO A 348 -10.00 3.71 -18.69
CA PRO A 348 -9.77 2.26 -18.72
C PRO A 348 -10.82 1.50 -17.91
N ASP A 349 -10.98 0.20 -18.19
CA ASP A 349 -12.05 -0.63 -17.62
C ASP A 349 -12.07 -0.63 -16.09
N LEU A 350 -10.90 -0.59 -15.43
CA LEU A 350 -10.80 -0.47 -13.97
C LEU A 350 -11.38 0.87 -13.44
N GLY A 351 -11.10 1.99 -14.12
CA GLY A 351 -11.62 3.31 -13.72
C GLY A 351 -13.15 3.38 -13.83
N ARG A 352 -13.70 2.74 -14.86
CA ARG A 352 -15.16 2.63 -15.05
C ARG A 352 -15.78 1.70 -14.01
N MET A 353 -15.13 0.58 -13.69
CA MET A 353 -15.55 -0.33 -12.62
C MET A 353 -15.58 0.35 -11.25
N LEU A 354 -14.62 1.22 -10.95
CA LEU A 354 -14.60 1.99 -9.71
C LEU A 354 -15.76 3.01 -9.63
N GLY A 355 -16.10 3.67 -10.74
CA GLY A 355 -17.30 4.51 -10.84
C GLY A 355 -18.60 3.72 -10.60
N TYR A 356 -18.70 2.51 -11.14
CA TYR A 356 -19.83 1.61 -10.88
C TYR A 356 -19.94 1.23 -9.39
N LEU A 357 -18.83 0.88 -8.75
CA LEU A 357 -18.78 0.53 -7.33
C LEU A 357 -19.22 1.72 -6.44
N GLY A 358 -18.82 2.95 -6.79
CA GLY A 358 -19.23 4.16 -6.06
C GLY A 358 -20.74 4.44 -6.12
N ASN A 359 -21.43 4.05 -7.20
CA ASN A 359 -22.89 4.20 -7.32
C ASN A 359 -23.66 3.26 -6.38
N ARG A 360 -23.21 2.00 -6.26
CA ARG A 360 -23.89 0.96 -5.48
C ARG A 360 -24.09 1.34 -4.00
N TRP A 361 -23.15 2.05 -3.40
CA TRP A 361 -23.22 2.45 -2.00
C TRP A 361 -24.31 3.49 -1.71
N TRP A 362 -24.66 4.34 -2.69
CA TRP A 362 -25.77 5.29 -2.53
C TRP A 362 -27.13 4.57 -2.60
N TRP A 363 -27.24 3.56 -3.46
CA TRP A 363 -28.45 2.74 -3.61
C TRP A 363 -28.66 1.70 -2.49
N ALA A 364 -27.61 1.33 -1.75
CA ALA A 364 -27.66 0.31 -0.69
C ALA A 364 -28.08 0.85 0.70
N ASN A 365 -28.57 2.10 0.82
CA ASN A 365 -29.01 2.64 2.10
C ASN A 365 -30.30 1.93 2.59
N GLY A 366 -30.13 0.85 3.36
CA GLY A 366 -31.20 0.09 4.00
C GLY A 366 -31.48 -1.31 3.45
N GLN A 367 -30.66 -1.88 2.55
CA GLN A 367 -30.84 -3.24 2.03
C GLN A 367 -29.59 -4.09 2.25
N SER A 368 -29.62 -4.97 3.25
CA SER A 368 -28.51 -5.85 3.69
C SER A 368 -27.94 -6.72 2.57
N ASP A 369 -28.80 -7.20 1.68
CA ASP A 369 -28.46 -8.16 0.63
C ASP A 369 -27.50 -7.55 -0.42
N LEU A 370 -27.61 -6.25 -0.67
CA LEU A 370 -26.72 -5.51 -1.55
C LEU A 370 -25.33 -5.31 -0.94
N VAL A 371 -25.25 -5.17 0.39
CA VAL A 371 -23.99 -5.01 1.13
C VAL A 371 -23.17 -6.31 1.06
N THR A 372 -23.81 -7.47 1.22
CA THR A 372 -23.15 -8.77 1.14
C THR A 372 -22.50 -9.01 -0.23
N GLY A 373 -23.16 -8.62 -1.33
CA GLY A 373 -22.59 -8.74 -2.67
C GLY A 373 -21.41 -7.80 -2.94
N ILE A 374 -21.39 -6.60 -2.32
CA ILE A 374 -20.27 -5.66 -2.42
C ILE A 374 -19.05 -6.20 -1.67
N ILE A 375 -19.25 -6.76 -0.47
CA ILE A 375 -18.17 -7.39 0.31
C ILE A 375 -17.62 -8.59 -0.45
N ALA A 376 -18.47 -9.39 -1.08
CA ALA A 376 -18.04 -10.51 -1.91
C ALA A 376 -17.18 -10.05 -3.10
N ALA A 377 -17.61 -9.01 -3.81
CA ALA A 377 -16.85 -8.44 -4.92
C ALA A 377 -15.49 -7.87 -4.46
N ARG A 378 -15.47 -7.14 -3.33
CA ARG A 378 -14.23 -6.61 -2.75
C ARG A 378 -13.27 -7.73 -2.35
N THR A 379 -13.79 -8.76 -1.68
CA THR A 379 -13.01 -9.93 -1.27
C THR A 379 -12.43 -10.67 -2.46
N LEU A 380 -13.22 -10.87 -3.52
CA LEU A 380 -12.76 -11.43 -4.78
C LEU A 380 -11.58 -10.63 -5.35
N VAL A 381 -11.72 -9.30 -5.46
CA VAL A 381 -10.68 -8.41 -6.00
C VAL A 381 -9.40 -8.49 -5.16
N GLU A 382 -9.52 -8.36 -3.84
CA GLU A 382 -8.39 -8.37 -2.93
C GLU A 382 -7.66 -9.73 -2.92
N LEU A 383 -8.40 -10.85 -2.98
CA LEU A 383 -7.82 -12.19 -3.12
C LEU A 383 -7.11 -12.38 -4.46
N MET A 384 -7.73 -11.95 -5.56
CA MET A 384 -7.10 -12.07 -6.89
C MET A 384 -5.83 -11.20 -6.99
N ILE A 385 -5.81 -10.02 -6.37
CA ILE A 385 -4.60 -9.17 -6.28
C ILE A 385 -3.53 -9.87 -5.46
N TRP A 386 -3.89 -10.39 -4.28
CA TRP A 386 -2.98 -11.12 -3.42
C TRP A 386 -2.35 -12.34 -4.13
N ARG A 387 -3.16 -13.08 -4.90
CA ARG A 387 -2.72 -14.25 -5.66
C ARG A 387 -1.98 -13.91 -6.97
N GLY A 388 -2.01 -12.65 -7.42
CA GLY A 388 -1.37 -12.24 -8.67
C GLY A 388 -2.02 -12.83 -9.92
N ILE A 389 -3.33 -13.12 -9.87
CA ILE A 389 -4.09 -13.78 -10.95
C ILE A 389 -5.00 -12.79 -11.73
N TRP A 390 -4.62 -11.52 -11.75
CA TRP A 390 -5.29 -10.46 -12.52
C TRP A 390 -4.75 -10.35 -13.94
#